data_AF-A0A0G4GSD0-F1
#
_entry.id   AF-A0A0G4GSD0-F1
#
_cell.length_a   1.000
_cell.length_b   1.000
_cell.length_c   1.000
_cell.angle_alpha   90.00
_cell.angle_beta   90.00
_cell.angle_gamma   90.00
#
_symmetry.space_group_name_H-M   'P 1'
#
loop_
_entity.id
_entity.type
_entity.pdbx_description
1 polymer ?
#
loop_
_entity_poly.entity_id
_entity_poly.type
_entity_poly.pdbx_seq_one_letter_code
_entity_poly.pdbx_strand_id
1 'polypeptide(L)'
;MDSSASIASEAAAAAVAAAASAALNHDPCEDLLCDVLFSLAAHACDVAKAVADKTGYKWTPPALQGERPRGPSQRQLDITSYSLWCNYMRTLLKVRHPGHQGPSKEELSELWAELPADEKAPWEKQALQTEGLTAREEVVPLQRPSKEMRASERAQEPHGFEKDDKEGAEGEEGDDERGGILKRIKTEKP
;
A
#
# COMPACT_ATOMS: atom_id res chain seq x y z
N MET A 1 20.17 46.29 28.51
CA MET A 1 20.09 44.81 28.63
C MET A 1 18.77 44.53 29.33
N ASP A 2 18.05 43.47 28.93
CA ASP A 2 16.70 43.07 29.36
C ASP A 2 15.50 43.47 28.47
N SER A 3 15.65 43.41 27.14
CA SER A 3 14.51 43.45 26.19
C SER A 3 14.16 42.09 25.56
N SER A 4 14.95 41.04 25.81
CA SER A 4 14.75 39.73 25.18
C SER A 4 13.76 38.81 25.91
N ALA A 5 13.42 39.10 27.19
CA ALA A 5 12.48 38.29 27.96
C ALA A 5 11.00 38.58 27.62
N SER A 6 10.68 39.76 27.06
CA SER A 6 9.29 40.16 26.75
C SER A 6 8.72 39.45 25.51
N ILE A 7 9.58 39.13 24.54
CA ILE A 7 9.14 38.59 23.24
C ILE A 7 8.76 37.10 23.35
N ALA A 8 9.40 36.36 24.27
CA ALA A 8 9.10 34.95 24.52
C ALA A 8 7.72 34.75 25.20
N SER A 9 7.33 35.68 26.07
CA SER A 9 6.01 35.65 26.74
C SER A 9 4.86 35.92 25.76
N GLU A 10 5.08 36.80 24.79
CA GLU A 10 4.06 37.20 23.82
C GLU A 10 3.83 36.11 22.75
N ALA A 11 4.90 35.41 22.34
CA ALA A 11 4.81 34.25 21.46
C ALA A 11 4.08 33.07 22.12
N ALA A 12 4.28 32.85 23.41
CA ALA A 12 3.55 31.81 24.16
C ALA A 12 2.05 32.13 24.29
N ALA A 13 1.70 33.39 24.53
CA ALA A 13 0.30 33.82 24.59
C ALA A 13 -0.41 33.69 23.22
N ALA A 14 0.30 34.00 22.12
CA ALA A 14 -0.24 33.82 20.76
C ALA A 14 -0.46 32.35 20.38
N ALA A 15 0.44 31.45 20.80
CA ALA A 15 0.28 30.01 20.57
C ALA A 15 -0.91 29.42 21.34
N VAL A 16 -1.14 29.86 22.57
CA VAL A 16 -2.28 29.43 23.38
C VAL A 16 -3.60 29.97 22.83
N ALA A 17 -3.62 31.24 22.35
CA ALA A 17 -4.80 31.80 21.68
C ALA A 17 -5.11 31.10 20.35
N ALA A 18 -4.09 30.74 19.57
CA ALA A 18 -4.27 29.97 18.33
C ALA A 18 -4.78 28.54 18.60
N ALA A 19 -4.29 27.88 19.65
CA ALA A 19 -4.77 26.56 20.08
C ALA A 19 -6.23 26.63 20.61
N ALA A 20 -6.57 27.69 21.35
CA ALA A 20 -7.94 27.92 21.83
C ALA A 20 -8.92 28.22 20.69
N SER A 21 -8.50 28.98 19.66
CA SER A 21 -9.31 29.21 18.46
C SER A 21 -9.41 27.98 17.55
N ALA A 22 -8.41 27.08 17.52
CA ALA A 22 -8.51 25.80 16.84
C ALA A 22 -9.50 24.86 17.55
N ALA A 23 -9.53 24.87 18.89
CA ALA A 23 -10.47 24.09 19.69
C ALA A 23 -11.93 24.56 19.55
N LEU A 24 -12.18 25.82 19.19
CA LEU A 24 -13.53 26.36 18.99
C LEU A 24 -14.16 25.98 17.64
N ASN A 25 -13.38 25.44 16.69
CA ASN A 25 -13.90 24.92 15.41
C ASN A 25 -13.95 23.39 15.36
N HIS A 26 -13.51 22.71 16.42
CA HIS A 26 -13.66 21.27 16.56
C HIS A 26 -15.05 21.02 17.12
N ASP A 27 -15.93 20.39 16.33
CA ASP A 27 -17.23 19.96 16.82
C ASP A 27 -16.93 18.84 17.85
N PRO A 28 -17.18 19.04 19.17
CA PRO A 28 -16.80 18.07 20.20
C PRO A 28 -17.46 16.70 20.01
N CYS A 29 -18.44 16.63 19.11
CA CYS A 29 -19.06 15.41 18.63
C CYS A 29 -18.07 14.54 17.81
N GLU A 30 -17.17 15.12 17.02
CA GLU A 30 -16.22 14.36 16.19
C GLU A 30 -15.12 13.69 17.00
N ASP A 31 -14.58 14.35 18.04
CA ASP A 31 -13.56 13.75 18.91
C ASP A 31 -14.12 12.57 19.72
N LEU A 32 -15.33 12.71 20.25
CA LEU A 32 -16.02 11.63 20.94
C LEU A 32 -16.31 10.47 19.98
N LEU A 33 -16.69 10.76 18.73
CA LEU A 33 -16.89 9.75 17.70
C LEU A 33 -15.59 8.99 17.41
N CYS A 34 -14.47 9.70 17.26
CA CYS A 34 -13.15 9.10 17.05
C CYS A 34 -12.77 8.18 18.22
N ASP A 35 -12.91 8.62 19.46
CA ASP A 35 -12.59 7.82 20.65
C ASP A 35 -13.46 6.55 20.74
N VAL A 36 -14.75 6.66 20.46
CA VAL A 36 -15.67 5.52 20.42
C VAL A 36 -15.26 4.55 19.31
N LEU A 37 -14.93 5.06 18.12
CA LEU A 37 -14.49 4.23 16.99
C LEU A 37 -13.15 3.53 17.28
N PHE A 38 -12.19 4.21 17.91
CA PHE A 38 -10.91 3.59 18.29
C PHE A 38 -11.10 2.52 19.37
N SER A 39 -11.92 2.79 20.39
CA SER A 39 -12.23 1.81 21.44
C SER A 39 -12.93 0.57 20.88
N LEU A 40 -13.90 0.77 19.97
CA LEU A 40 -14.59 -0.31 19.28
C LEU A 40 -13.63 -1.12 18.38
N ALA A 41 -12.75 -0.45 17.64
CA ALA A 41 -11.76 -1.11 16.79
C ALA A 41 -10.77 -1.95 17.60
N ALA A 42 -10.30 -1.43 18.75
CA ALA A 42 -9.44 -2.17 19.66
C ALA A 42 -10.13 -3.42 20.21
N HIS A 43 -11.38 -3.27 20.68
CA HIS A 43 -12.17 -4.41 21.17
C HIS A 43 -12.42 -5.47 20.08
N ALA A 44 -12.73 -5.03 18.85
CA ALA A 44 -12.92 -5.94 17.72
C ALA A 44 -11.64 -6.74 17.40
N CYS A 45 -10.46 -6.11 17.47
CA CYS A 45 -9.17 -6.78 17.31
C CYS A 45 -8.93 -7.85 18.41
N ASP A 46 -9.26 -7.55 19.67
CA ASP A 46 -9.12 -8.50 20.77
C ASP A 46 -10.05 -9.71 20.61
N VAL A 47 -11.30 -9.48 20.21
CA VAL A 47 -12.26 -10.55 19.91
C VAL A 47 -11.78 -11.40 18.74
N ALA A 48 -11.30 -10.78 17.66
CA ALA A 48 -10.77 -11.50 16.51
C ALA A 48 -9.56 -12.37 16.89
N LYS A 49 -8.68 -11.86 17.75
CA LYS A 49 -7.53 -12.62 18.28
C LYS A 49 -7.97 -13.81 19.13
N ALA A 50 -8.91 -13.60 20.05
CA ALA A 50 -9.44 -14.67 20.90
C ALA A 50 -10.15 -15.77 20.09
N VAL A 51 -10.86 -15.40 19.01
CA VAL A 51 -11.46 -16.36 18.08
C VAL A 51 -10.39 -17.12 17.31
N ALA A 52 -9.35 -16.43 16.82
CA ALA A 52 -8.24 -17.06 16.12
C ALA A 52 -7.49 -18.07 17.01
N ASP A 53 -7.23 -17.73 18.27
CA ASP A 53 -6.56 -18.60 19.23
C ASP A 53 -7.37 -19.87 19.54
N LYS A 54 -8.71 -19.76 19.61
CA LYS A 54 -9.60 -20.89 19.89
C LYS A 54 -9.84 -21.80 18.68
N THR A 55 -9.92 -21.23 17.49
CA THR A 55 -10.31 -21.96 16.27
C THR A 55 -9.13 -22.38 15.41
N GLY A 56 -7.94 -21.80 15.64
CA GLY A 56 -6.80 -21.90 14.72
C GLY A 56 -7.01 -21.16 13.40
N TYR A 57 -8.16 -20.49 13.20
CA TYR A 57 -8.46 -19.77 11.98
C TYR A 57 -7.85 -18.36 12.02
N LYS A 58 -6.83 -18.13 11.20
CA LYS A 58 -6.21 -16.81 11.06
C LYS A 58 -7.10 -15.89 10.23
N TRP A 59 -7.96 -15.12 10.89
CA TRP A 59 -8.74 -14.09 10.21
C TRP A 59 -7.80 -13.06 9.58
N THR A 60 -7.91 -12.89 8.27
CA THR A 60 -7.20 -11.84 7.52
C THR A 60 -8.28 -10.97 6.90
N PRO A 61 -8.35 -9.67 7.22
CA PRO A 61 -9.38 -8.80 6.64
C PRO A 61 -9.28 -8.82 5.11
N PRO A 62 -10.41 -8.77 4.37
CA PRO A 62 -10.40 -8.74 2.90
C PRO A 62 -9.51 -7.63 2.33
N ALA A 63 -9.41 -6.49 3.03
CA ALA A 63 -8.50 -5.39 2.68
C ALA A 63 -7.02 -5.79 2.71
N LEU A 64 -6.64 -6.78 3.51
CA LEU A 64 -5.29 -7.34 3.59
C LEU A 64 -5.12 -8.65 2.81
N GLN A 65 -6.18 -9.21 2.24
CA GLN A 65 -6.11 -10.46 1.47
C GLN A 65 -5.46 -10.28 0.09
N GLY A 66 -5.41 -9.04 -0.44
CA GLY A 66 -4.83 -8.73 -1.75
C GLY A 66 -3.34 -8.40 -1.74
N GLU A 67 -2.83 -7.87 -0.63
CA GLU A 67 -1.40 -7.58 -0.49
C GLU A 67 -0.73 -8.80 0.11
N ARG A 68 -0.44 -9.81 -0.71
CA ARG A 68 0.55 -10.82 -0.32
C ARG A 68 1.80 -10.03 0.08
N PRO A 69 2.31 -10.18 1.32
CA PRO A 69 3.54 -9.53 1.70
C PRO A 69 4.56 -9.92 0.64
N ARG A 70 5.02 -8.92 -0.12
CA ARG A 70 6.04 -9.13 -1.15
C ARG A 70 7.19 -9.78 -0.42
N GLY A 71 7.44 -11.06 -0.74
CA GLY A 71 8.45 -11.82 -0.02
C GLY A 71 9.77 -11.05 -0.05
N PRO A 72 10.67 -11.23 0.92
CA PRO A 72 11.96 -10.54 0.98
C PRO A 72 12.85 -10.78 -0.28
N SER A 73 12.43 -11.64 -1.19
CA SER A 73 13.06 -11.89 -2.49
C SER A 73 12.51 -11.06 -3.65
N GLN A 74 11.42 -10.32 -3.47
CA GLN A 74 10.90 -9.46 -4.53
C GLN A 74 11.72 -8.18 -4.52
N ARG A 75 12.79 -8.18 -5.32
CA ARG A 75 13.63 -7.01 -5.55
C ARG A 75 12.72 -5.81 -5.81
N GLN A 76 12.91 -4.73 -5.05
CA GLN A 76 12.27 -3.46 -5.40
C GLN A 76 12.63 -3.17 -6.86
N LEU A 77 11.62 -2.93 -7.68
CA LEU A 77 11.85 -2.58 -9.07
C LEU A 77 12.53 -1.21 -9.11
N ASP A 78 13.55 -1.08 -9.95
CA ASP A 78 14.27 0.19 -10.12
C ASP A 78 13.28 1.26 -10.56
N ILE A 79 13.24 2.35 -9.80
CA ILE A 79 12.32 3.46 -10.04
C ILE A 79 12.87 4.26 -11.23
N THR A 80 12.24 4.11 -12.40
CA THR A 80 12.63 4.84 -13.61
C THR A 80 12.12 6.28 -13.60
N SER A 81 12.76 7.18 -14.35
CA SER A 81 12.31 8.57 -14.50
C SER A 81 10.86 8.68 -15.01
N TYR A 82 10.49 7.82 -15.96
CA TYR A 82 9.11 7.71 -16.45
C TYR A 82 8.11 7.36 -15.34
N SER A 83 8.48 6.43 -14.43
CA SER A 83 7.61 6.02 -13.33
C SER A 83 7.37 7.16 -12.32
N LEU A 84 8.40 7.95 -12.01
CA LEU A 84 8.31 9.12 -11.15
C LEU A 84 7.38 10.17 -11.75
N TRP A 85 7.58 10.49 -13.03
CA TRP A 85 6.77 11.45 -13.76
C TRP A 85 5.30 10.99 -13.87
N CYS A 86 5.05 9.71 -14.15
CA CYS A 86 3.68 9.16 -14.18
C CYS A 86 2.96 9.36 -12.84
N ASN A 87 3.64 9.11 -11.71
CA ASN A 87 3.06 9.29 -10.39
C ASN A 87 2.73 10.76 -10.09
N TYR A 88 3.62 11.67 -10.50
CA TYR A 88 3.38 13.11 -10.42
C TYR A 88 2.15 13.51 -11.25
N MET A 89 2.09 13.10 -12.52
CA MET A 89 0.99 13.44 -13.42
C MET A 89 -0.37 12.89 -12.94
N ARG A 90 -0.41 11.65 -12.44
CA ARG A 90 -1.64 11.08 -11.88
C ARG A 90 -2.13 11.88 -10.67
N THR A 91 -1.21 12.30 -9.79
CA THR A 91 -1.55 13.14 -8.64
C THR A 91 -2.11 14.48 -9.09
N LEU A 92 -1.45 15.14 -10.05
CA LEU A 92 -1.87 16.43 -10.58
C LEU A 92 -3.25 16.35 -11.26
N LEU A 93 -3.50 15.31 -12.04
CA LEU A 93 -4.79 15.10 -12.71
C LEU A 93 -5.91 14.71 -11.75
N LYS A 94 -5.60 13.92 -10.70
CA LYS A 94 -6.57 13.59 -9.65
C LYS A 94 -7.01 14.84 -8.88
N VAL A 95 -6.10 15.77 -8.63
CA VAL A 95 -6.41 17.06 -7.99
C VAL A 95 -7.27 17.94 -8.90
N ARG A 96 -6.95 17.98 -10.21
CA ARG A 96 -7.67 18.81 -11.18
C ARG A 96 -9.07 18.27 -11.51
N HIS A 97 -9.23 16.95 -11.52
CA HIS A 97 -10.47 16.26 -11.90
C HIS A 97 -10.84 15.17 -10.88
N PRO A 98 -11.29 15.55 -9.67
CA PRO A 98 -11.69 14.60 -8.64
C PRO A 98 -12.99 13.91 -9.07
N GLY A 99 -12.87 12.76 -9.72
CA GLY A 99 -14.02 11.99 -10.23
C GLY A 99 -13.78 11.32 -11.58
N HIS A 100 -12.70 11.66 -12.28
CA HIS A 100 -12.26 10.89 -13.44
C HIS A 100 -11.33 9.75 -13.03
N GLN A 101 -11.47 8.62 -13.71
CA GLN A 101 -10.42 7.61 -13.73
C GLN A 101 -9.18 8.30 -14.33
N GLY A 102 -8.05 8.22 -13.64
CA GLY A 102 -6.81 8.87 -14.09
C GLY A 102 -6.41 8.40 -15.50
N PRO A 103 -5.45 9.10 -16.13
CA PRO A 103 -5.06 8.78 -17.49
C PRO A 103 -4.56 7.34 -17.60
N SER A 104 -4.83 6.72 -18.75
CA SER A 104 -4.35 5.39 -19.06
C SER A 104 -2.82 5.35 -19.13
N LYS A 105 -2.24 4.15 -19.07
CA LYS A 105 -0.78 4.01 -19.16
C LYS A 105 -0.28 4.39 -20.56
N GLU A 106 -1.10 4.14 -21.57
CA GLU A 106 -0.87 4.45 -22.97
C GLU A 106 -0.80 5.97 -23.17
N GLU A 107 -1.81 6.70 -22.68
CA GLU A 107 -1.85 8.18 -22.74
C GLU A 107 -0.63 8.81 -22.08
N LEU A 108 -0.25 8.34 -20.88
CA LEU A 108 0.94 8.82 -20.20
C LEU A 108 2.22 8.52 -21.00
N SER A 109 2.29 7.38 -21.68
CA SER A 109 3.47 7.01 -22.48
C SER A 109 3.63 7.89 -23.71
N GLU A 110 2.52 8.27 -24.36
CA GLU A 110 2.51 9.20 -25.49
C GLU A 110 2.92 10.61 -25.06
N LEU A 111 2.31 11.13 -23.97
CA LEU A 111 2.68 12.41 -23.36
C LEU A 111 4.18 12.44 -22.99
N TRP A 112 4.71 11.35 -22.43
CA TRP A 112 6.13 11.24 -22.14
C TRP A 112 7.00 11.23 -23.41
N ALA A 113 6.56 10.59 -24.48
CA ALA A 113 7.31 10.59 -25.73
C ALA A 113 7.42 12.01 -26.32
N GLU A 114 6.36 12.81 -26.21
CA GLU A 114 6.27 14.19 -26.72
C GLU A 114 7.02 15.22 -25.88
N LEU A 115 7.29 14.93 -24.61
CA LEU A 115 8.02 15.82 -23.69
C LEU A 115 9.45 16.14 -24.18
N PRO A 116 9.87 17.43 -24.19
CA PRO A 116 11.24 17.80 -24.52
C PRO A 116 12.25 17.26 -23.50
N ALA A 117 13.50 17.08 -23.93
CA ALA A 117 14.56 16.53 -23.10
C ALA A 117 14.82 17.37 -21.83
N ASP A 118 14.70 18.70 -21.94
CA ASP A 118 14.90 19.62 -20.81
C ASP A 118 13.90 19.38 -19.67
N GLU A 119 12.67 19.00 -20.01
CA GLU A 119 11.63 18.68 -19.01
C GLU A 119 11.77 17.26 -18.44
N LYS A 120 12.45 16.35 -19.16
CA LYS A 120 12.77 14.99 -18.70
C LYS A 120 13.96 14.97 -17.75
N ALA A 121 14.94 15.86 -17.95
CA ALA A 121 16.17 15.97 -17.17
C ALA A 121 15.99 15.96 -15.62
N PRO A 122 15.05 16.72 -15.02
CA PRO A 122 14.86 16.67 -13.57
C PRO A 122 14.42 15.29 -13.06
N TRP A 123 13.59 14.58 -13.83
CA TRP A 123 13.10 13.25 -13.46
C TRP A 123 14.19 12.18 -13.59
N GLU A 124 15.05 12.30 -14.59
CA GLU A 124 16.24 11.45 -14.73
C GLU A 124 17.21 11.66 -13.57
N LYS A 125 17.45 12.91 -13.18
CA LYS A 125 18.28 13.23 -12.01
C LYS A 125 17.68 12.64 -10.73
N GLN A 126 16.37 12.71 -10.54
CA GLN A 126 15.70 12.12 -9.38
C GLN A 126 15.77 10.58 -9.40
N ALA A 127 15.56 9.96 -10.56
CA ALA A 127 15.66 8.51 -10.71
C ALA A 127 17.06 7.99 -10.32
N LEU A 128 18.11 8.66 -10.80
CA LEU A 128 19.50 8.35 -10.44
C LEU A 128 19.77 8.52 -8.94
N GLN A 129 19.16 9.53 -8.30
CA GLN A 129 19.28 9.71 -6.85
C GLN A 129 18.58 8.58 -6.07
N THR A 130 17.40 8.15 -6.52
CA THR A 130 16.69 7.02 -5.89
C THR A 130 17.42 5.70 -6.08
N GLU A 131 18.00 5.45 -7.25
CA GLU A 131 18.81 4.25 -7.51
C GLU A 131 20.09 4.23 -6.65
N GLY A 132 20.73 5.39 -6.45
CA GLY A 132 21.90 5.50 -5.58
C GLY A 132 21.59 5.26 -4.09
N LEU A 133 20.35 5.51 -3.64
CA LEU A 133 19.91 5.21 -2.28
C LEU A 133 19.59 3.73 -2.10
N THR A 134 18.89 3.12 -3.05
CA THR A 134 18.57 1.68 -3.00
C THR A 134 19.83 0.81 -3.13
N ALA A 135 20.82 1.25 -3.90
CA ALA A 135 22.12 0.56 -3.99
C ALA A 135 22.95 0.64 -2.70
N ARG A 136 22.75 1.68 -1.87
CA ARG A 136 23.44 1.83 -0.58
C ARG A 136 22.79 1.07 0.56
N GLU A 137 21.48 0.86 0.48
CA GLU A 137 20.75 -0.05 1.36
C GLU A 137 20.86 -1.49 0.84
N GLU A 138 22.08 -1.91 0.51
CA GLU A 138 22.38 -3.28 0.16
C GLU A 138 22.06 -4.13 1.39
N VAL A 139 20.89 -4.77 1.30
CA VAL A 139 20.31 -5.67 2.28
C VAL A 139 21.41 -6.59 2.77
N VAL A 140 21.85 -6.37 4.03
CA VAL A 140 22.68 -7.31 4.77
C VAL A 140 22.08 -8.68 4.50
N PRO A 141 22.81 -9.61 3.86
CA PRO A 141 22.27 -10.92 3.58
C PRO A 141 21.85 -11.49 4.92
N LEU A 142 20.53 -11.52 5.17
CA LEU A 142 19.95 -12.18 6.31
C LEU A 142 20.46 -13.61 6.19
N GLN A 143 21.51 -13.92 6.94
CA GLN A 143 22.09 -15.25 7.03
C GLN A 143 20.91 -16.13 7.38
N ARG A 144 20.40 -16.86 6.38
CA ARG A 144 19.36 -17.85 6.62
C ARG A 144 20.01 -18.81 7.61
N PRO A 145 19.45 -18.98 8.82
CA PRO A 145 19.99 -19.95 9.75
C PRO A 145 20.08 -21.27 9.01
N SER A 146 21.29 -21.82 8.97
CA SER A 146 21.63 -23.00 8.19
C SER A 146 20.60 -24.10 8.45
N LYS A 147 20.21 -24.77 7.36
CA LYS A 147 19.15 -25.80 7.28
C LYS A 147 19.30 -26.95 8.29
N GLU A 148 20.44 -27.05 8.98
CA GLU A 148 20.75 -28.08 9.98
C GLU A 148 19.96 -27.95 11.28
N MET A 149 19.54 -26.75 11.70
CA MET A 149 18.80 -26.62 12.98
C MET A 149 17.30 -26.96 12.88
N ARG A 150 16.74 -27.10 11.68
CA ARG A 150 15.32 -27.44 11.49
C ARG A 150 15.04 -28.94 11.43
N ALA A 151 16.07 -29.78 11.37
CA ALA A 151 15.91 -31.24 11.38
C ALA A 151 15.67 -31.81 12.79
N SER A 152 15.99 -31.07 13.84
CA SER A 152 15.89 -31.55 15.23
C SER A 152 14.52 -31.38 15.88
N GLU A 153 13.61 -30.58 15.30
CA GLU A 153 12.28 -30.28 15.87
C GLU A 153 11.14 -31.03 15.18
N ARG A 154 11.45 -32.12 14.45
CA ARG A 154 10.44 -32.98 13.78
C ARG A 154 10.38 -34.40 14.32
N ALA A 155 10.89 -34.64 15.52
CA ALA A 155 10.93 -35.98 16.13
C ALA A 155 9.80 -36.25 17.15
N GLN A 156 8.79 -35.37 17.27
CA GLN A 156 7.63 -35.62 18.13
C GLN A 156 6.33 -35.21 17.43
N GLU A 157 5.87 -36.03 16.48
CA GLU A 157 4.43 -36.07 16.14
C GLU A 157 3.88 -37.45 16.50
N PRO A 158 2.89 -37.55 17.40
CA PRO A 158 2.19 -38.80 17.66
C PRO A 158 1.38 -39.20 16.43
N HIS A 159 1.68 -40.42 16.02
CA HIS A 159 0.96 -41.26 15.08
C HIS A 159 -0.54 -41.34 15.45
N GLY A 160 -1.43 -40.99 14.52
CA GLY A 160 -2.84 -41.38 14.62
C GLY A 160 -3.84 -40.41 14.00
N PHE A 161 -3.94 -40.37 12.67
CA PHE A 161 -5.20 -40.01 12.03
C PHE A 161 -5.31 -40.79 10.72
N GLU A 162 -5.89 -41.99 10.81
CA GLU A 162 -6.44 -42.72 9.67
C GLU A 162 -7.42 -41.79 8.96
N LYS A 163 -7.13 -41.50 7.69
CA LYS A 163 -8.01 -40.72 6.83
C LYS A 163 -8.72 -41.72 5.93
N ASP A 164 -9.95 -42.02 6.31
CA ASP A 164 -10.91 -42.79 5.53
C ASP A 164 -10.97 -42.27 4.09
N ASP A 165 -10.81 -43.20 3.16
CA ASP A 165 -11.03 -43.06 1.74
C ASP A 165 -12.46 -42.59 1.49
N LYS A 166 -12.59 -41.39 0.91
CA LYS A 166 -13.85 -40.95 0.30
C LYS A 166 -13.61 -40.69 -1.18
N GLU A 167 -13.73 -41.78 -1.95
CA GLU A 167 -14.14 -41.75 -3.35
C GLU A 167 -15.39 -40.86 -3.51
N GLY A 168 -15.41 -40.02 -4.53
CA GLY A 168 -16.61 -39.29 -4.86
C GLY A 168 -16.46 -38.23 -5.93
N ALA A 169 -16.98 -38.58 -7.10
CA ALA A 169 -17.58 -37.71 -8.11
C ALA A 169 -16.63 -36.96 -9.06
N GLU A 170 -16.33 -37.69 -10.14
CA GLU A 170 -16.39 -37.20 -11.52
C GLU A 170 -17.54 -36.18 -11.72
N GLY A 171 -17.24 -35.05 -12.35
CA GLY A 171 -18.20 -33.98 -12.55
C GLY A 171 -17.77 -32.98 -13.63
N GLU A 172 -18.19 -33.29 -14.84
CA GLU A 172 -18.53 -32.40 -15.96
C GLU A 172 -17.52 -31.38 -16.50
N GLU A 173 -16.95 -31.82 -17.63
CA GLU A 173 -16.51 -31.07 -18.79
C GLU A 173 -17.57 -30.01 -19.22
N GLY A 174 -17.28 -28.74 -18.95
CA GLY A 174 -18.05 -27.58 -19.39
C GLY A 174 -17.28 -26.82 -20.48
N ASP A 175 -17.60 -27.15 -21.72
CA ASP A 175 -17.13 -26.52 -22.96
C ASP A 175 -17.88 -25.17 -23.14
N ASP A 176 -17.19 -24.05 -22.90
CA ASP A 176 -17.73 -22.71 -23.17
C ASP A 176 -16.84 -21.98 -24.18
N GLU A 177 -17.10 -22.29 -25.46
CA GLU A 177 -16.80 -21.43 -26.60
C GLU A 177 -17.44 -20.04 -26.41
N ARG A 178 -16.69 -19.07 -25.90
CA ARG A 178 -17.02 -17.64 -26.11
C ARG A 178 -16.13 -17.06 -27.19
N GLY A 179 -16.63 -17.23 -28.41
CA GLY A 179 -16.17 -16.59 -29.63
C GLY A 179 -16.10 -15.07 -29.52
N GLY A 180 -15.08 -14.54 -30.19
CA GLY A 180 -14.80 -13.12 -30.26
C GLY A 180 -15.78 -12.33 -31.13
N ILE A 181 -16.03 -11.09 -30.72
CA ILE A 181 -16.56 -10.03 -31.58
C ILE A 181 -15.80 -8.74 -31.24
N LEU A 182 -14.63 -8.53 -31.85
CA LEU A 182 -14.01 -7.22 -31.97
C LEU A 182 -14.17 -6.75 -33.42
N LYS A 183 -15.27 -6.04 -33.68
CA LYS A 183 -15.44 -5.30 -34.93
C LYS A 183 -14.87 -3.89 -34.77
N ARG A 184 -13.90 -3.63 -35.63
CA ARG A 184 -13.16 -2.39 -35.90
C ARG A 184 -14.06 -1.17 -35.96
N ILE A 185 -13.71 -0.11 -35.24
CA ILE A 185 -14.15 1.26 -35.54
C ILE A 185 -12.99 1.95 -36.25
N LYS A 186 -13.14 2.13 -37.57
CA LYS A 186 -12.33 3.07 -38.36
C LYS A 186 -12.92 4.46 -38.13
N THR A 187 -12.12 5.39 -37.65
CA THR A 187 -12.41 6.83 -37.76
C THR A 187 -11.43 7.43 -38.75
N GLU A 188 -11.94 7.71 -39.95
CA GLU A 188 -11.32 8.59 -40.94
C GLU A 188 -11.47 10.04 -40.47
N LYS A 189 -10.36 10.78 -40.49
CA LYS A 189 -10.30 12.25 -40.45
C LYS A 189 -10.64 12.81 -41.84
N PRO A 190 -11.22 14.01 -41.89
CA PRO A 190 -10.66 15.11 -42.67
C PRO A 190 -9.86 16.07 -41.79
#